data_AF-A0A924K450-F1
#
_entry.id   AF-A0A924K450-F1
#
_cell.length_a   1.000
_cell.length_b   1.000
_cell.length_c   1.000
_cell.angle_alpha   90.00
_cell.angle_beta   90.00
_cell.angle_gamma   90.00
#
_symmetry.space_group_name_H-M   'P 1'
#
loop_
_entity.id
_entity.type
_entity.pdbx_description
1 polymer ?
#
loop_
_entity_poly.entity_id
_entity_poly.type
_entity_poly.pdbx_seq_one_letter_code
_entity_poly.pdbx_strand_id
1 'polypeptide(L)'
;IAPNCLADFLDFNDFLELAERVVRKRKLEGVIQLASFHPLYQFAGTEADDVTNFTNRAPYPTLHLLRETSIDRAVEVFPEADAIYETNMTTMRRLGVQGWRELDVGASQGSSQ
;
A
#
# COMPACT_ATOMS: atom_id res chain seq x y z
N ILE A 1 1.83 -11.49 -1.23
CA ILE A 1 2.16 -10.83 -2.53
C ILE A 1 1.59 -11.70 -3.64
N ALA A 2 0.94 -11.09 -4.63
CA ALA A 2 0.23 -11.75 -5.72
C ALA A 2 0.81 -11.32 -7.09
N PRO A 3 1.95 -11.89 -7.51
CA PRO A 3 2.61 -11.46 -8.76
C PRO A 3 1.87 -11.90 -10.03
N ASN A 4 1.04 -12.94 -9.94
CA ASN A 4 0.39 -13.58 -11.09
C ASN A 4 -1.14 -13.45 -11.07
N CYS A 5 -1.71 -12.60 -10.21
CA CYS A 5 -3.15 -12.38 -10.13
C CYS A 5 -3.46 -10.99 -9.54
N LEU A 6 -4.73 -10.57 -9.65
CA LEU A 6 -5.22 -9.28 -9.13
C LEU A 6 -4.48 -8.06 -9.70
N ALA A 7 -4.09 -8.11 -10.99
CA ALA A 7 -3.41 -7.00 -11.65
C ALA A 7 -4.36 -5.84 -12.01
N ASP A 8 -5.66 -6.11 -12.12
CA ASP A 8 -6.69 -5.08 -12.21
C ASP A 8 -6.98 -4.50 -10.83
N PHE A 9 -6.99 -3.17 -10.73
CA PHE A 9 -7.13 -2.50 -9.43
C PHE A 9 -8.54 -2.61 -8.84
N LEU A 10 -9.58 -2.64 -9.69
CA LEU A 10 -10.95 -2.77 -9.21
C LEU A 10 -11.20 -4.19 -8.71
N ASP A 11 -10.73 -5.21 -9.44
CA ASP A 11 -10.76 -6.59 -8.96
C ASP A 11 -9.99 -6.76 -7.64
N PHE A 12 -8.85 -6.08 -7.50
CA PHE A 12 -8.08 -6.08 -6.25
C PHE A 12 -8.83 -5.41 -5.09
N ASN A 13 -9.54 -4.31 -5.35
CA ASN A 13 -10.38 -3.65 -4.32
C ASN A 13 -11.55 -4.54 -3.89
N ASP A 14 -12.23 -5.20 -4.83
CA ASP A 14 -13.30 -6.17 -4.51
C ASP A 14 -12.75 -7.33 -3.65
N PHE A 15 -11.55 -7.80 -3.97
CA PHE A 15 -10.84 -8.80 -3.19
C PHE A 15 -10.49 -8.29 -1.78
N LEU A 16 -10.03 -7.04 -1.65
CA LEU A 16 -9.72 -6.42 -0.36
C LEU A 16 -10.96 -6.38 0.55
N GLU A 17 -12.11 -5.99 0.03
CA GLU A 17 -13.38 -6.01 0.79
C GLU A 17 -13.76 -7.43 1.25
N LEU A 18 -13.49 -8.45 0.42
CA LEU A 18 -13.67 -9.85 0.84
C LEU A 18 -12.70 -10.23 1.96
N ALA A 19 -11.43 -9.86 1.86
CA ALA A 19 -10.42 -10.14 2.87
C ALA A 19 -10.78 -9.48 4.22
N GLU A 20 -11.21 -8.22 4.20
CA GLU A 20 -11.69 -7.53 5.40
C GLU A 20 -12.89 -8.25 6.02
N ARG A 21 -13.87 -8.66 5.22
CA ARG A 21 -15.02 -9.46 5.73
C ARG A 21 -14.57 -10.75 6.39
N VAL A 22 -13.51 -11.40 5.91
CA VAL A 22 -12.96 -12.61 6.53
C VAL A 22 -12.34 -12.28 7.89
N VAL A 23 -11.55 -11.20 7.99
CA VAL A 23 -10.98 -10.73 9.28
C VAL A 23 -12.09 -10.53 10.32
N ARG A 24 -13.16 -9.83 9.95
CA ARG A 24 -14.33 -9.62 10.83
C ARG A 24 -15.01 -10.92 11.24
N LYS A 25 -15.35 -11.78 10.27
CA LYS A 25 -16.03 -13.06 10.53
C LYS A 25 -15.20 -14.00 11.42
N ARG A 26 -13.88 -13.90 11.35
CA ARG A 26 -12.95 -14.67 12.19
C ARG A 26 -12.67 -14.01 13.54
N LYS A 27 -13.29 -12.87 13.85
CA LYS A 27 -13.07 -12.08 15.07
C LYS A 27 -11.59 -11.68 15.25
N LEU A 28 -10.95 -11.31 14.14
CA LEU A 28 -9.56 -10.86 14.11
C LEU A 28 -9.44 -9.32 13.98
N GLU A 29 -10.55 -8.59 13.99
CA GLU A 29 -10.55 -7.13 14.19
C GLU A 29 -9.93 -6.80 15.55
N GLY A 30 -9.07 -5.78 15.63
CA GLY A 30 -8.31 -5.47 16.84
C GLY A 30 -7.05 -6.34 17.01
N VAL A 31 -6.81 -7.29 16.10
CA VAL A 31 -5.68 -8.22 16.14
C VAL A 31 -4.87 -8.13 14.86
N ILE A 32 -5.56 -8.14 13.72
CA ILE A 32 -4.97 -8.08 12.38
C ILE A 32 -5.52 -6.88 11.62
N GLN A 33 -4.63 -5.99 11.21
CA GLN A 33 -4.90 -4.93 10.25
C GLN A 33 -4.43 -5.37 8.86
N LEU A 34 -5.26 -5.10 7.84
CA LEU A 34 -4.86 -5.27 6.45
C LEU A 34 -4.27 -3.96 5.92
N ALA A 35 -3.07 -4.03 5.35
CA ALA A 35 -2.48 -2.95 4.56
C ALA A 35 -2.36 -3.42 3.10
N SER A 36 -2.76 -2.58 2.16
CA SER A 36 -2.83 -2.92 0.75
C SER A 36 -1.92 -2.03 -0.10
N PHE A 37 -1.29 -2.66 -1.09
CA PHE A 37 -0.44 -2.00 -2.07
C PHE A 37 -0.72 -2.58 -3.45
N HIS A 38 -0.71 -1.73 -4.48
CA HIS A 38 -1.04 -2.14 -5.84
C HIS A 38 -0.25 -1.30 -6.87
N PRO A 39 0.18 -1.85 -8.03
CA PRO A 39 0.87 -1.06 -9.05
C PRO A 39 0.09 0.17 -9.51
N LEU A 40 -1.24 0.02 -9.56
CA LEU A 40 -2.20 1.05 -9.95
C LEU A 40 -2.96 1.64 -8.76
N TYR A 41 -2.39 1.60 -7.55
CA TYR A 41 -3.08 2.15 -6.37
C TYR A 41 -3.48 3.62 -6.61
N GLN A 42 -4.71 3.95 -6.22
CA GLN A 42 -5.29 5.28 -6.27
C GLN A 42 -6.14 5.48 -5.01
N PHE A 43 -5.88 6.57 -4.28
CA PHE A 43 -6.71 6.96 -3.15
C PHE A 43 -8.04 7.55 -3.62
N ALA A 44 -9.07 7.43 -2.79
CA ALA A 44 -10.35 8.08 -3.07
C ALA A 44 -10.16 9.60 -3.17
N GLY A 45 -10.65 10.21 -4.25
CA GLY A 45 -10.59 11.65 -4.46
C GLY A 45 -9.27 12.18 -5.05
N THR A 46 -8.31 11.32 -5.39
CA THR A 46 -7.12 11.71 -6.17
C THR A 46 -7.29 11.34 -7.64
N GLU A 47 -6.53 11.97 -8.53
CA GLU A 47 -6.42 11.56 -9.93
C GLU A 47 -5.47 10.36 -10.07
N ALA A 48 -5.63 9.57 -11.13
CA ALA A 48 -4.83 8.36 -11.34
C ALA A 48 -3.32 8.62 -11.49
N ASP A 49 -2.92 9.83 -11.90
CA ASP A 49 -1.53 10.24 -12.07
C ASP A 49 -0.98 11.07 -10.90
N ASP A 50 -1.77 11.30 -9.85
CA ASP A 50 -1.32 11.99 -8.63
C ASP A 50 -0.15 11.22 -8.00
N VAL A 51 0.98 11.91 -7.87
CA VAL A 51 2.23 11.36 -7.32
C VAL A 51 2.07 10.89 -5.88
N THR A 52 1.12 11.42 -5.12
CA THR A 52 0.86 11.01 -3.73
C THR A 52 0.31 9.60 -3.64
N ASN A 53 -0.34 9.08 -4.70
CA ASN A 53 -0.76 7.67 -4.75
C ASN A 53 0.42 6.69 -4.66
N PHE A 54 1.63 7.14 -5.02
CA PHE A 54 2.80 6.29 -5.09
C PHE A 54 3.32 5.85 -3.72
N THR A 55 2.85 6.47 -2.62
CA THR A 55 3.14 6.01 -1.25
C THR A 55 2.62 4.60 -0.99
N ASN A 56 1.58 4.18 -1.73
CA ASN A 56 0.95 2.87 -1.62
C ASN A 56 1.06 2.05 -2.93
N ARG A 57 1.86 2.53 -3.90
CA ARG A 57 2.18 1.73 -5.08
C ARG A 57 3.29 0.75 -4.77
N ALA A 58 3.15 -0.46 -5.29
CA ALA A 58 4.16 -1.51 -5.20
C ALA A 58 4.27 -2.24 -6.55
N PRO A 59 5.42 -2.89 -6.83
CA PRO A 59 5.63 -3.71 -8.01
C PRO A 59 4.54 -4.73 -8.33
N TYR A 60 3.93 -5.30 -7.29
CA TYR A 60 2.93 -6.36 -7.40
C TYR A 60 1.79 -6.10 -6.41
N PRO A 61 0.55 -6.51 -6.76
CA PRO A 61 -0.57 -6.54 -5.83
C PRO A 61 -0.18 -7.22 -4.53
N THR A 62 -0.35 -6.53 -3.41
CA THR A 62 0.12 -6.99 -2.11
C THR A 62 -0.90 -6.67 -1.04
N LEU A 63 -1.37 -7.73 -0.37
CA LEU A 63 -2.11 -7.64 0.88
C LEU A 63 -1.16 -8.05 2.02
N HIS A 64 -0.89 -7.12 2.92
CA HIS A 64 -0.04 -7.32 4.08
C HIS A 64 -0.90 -7.46 5.34
N LEU A 65 -0.70 -8.53 6.09
CA LEU A 65 -1.39 -8.80 7.34
C LEU A 65 -0.47 -8.35 8.48
N LEU A 66 -0.84 -7.26 9.12
CA LEU A 66 -0.09 -6.68 10.22
C LEU A 66 -0.77 -7.03 11.54
N ARG A 67 0.03 -7.41 12.55
CA ARG A 67 -0.52 -7.54 13.90
C ARG A 67 -0.65 -6.15 14.51
N GLU A 68 -1.84 -5.78 14.96
CA GLU A 68 -2.11 -4.45 15.55
C GLU A 68 -1.20 -4.19 16.76
N THR A 69 -0.99 -5.19 17.61
CA THR A 69 -0.04 -5.09 18.74
C THR A 69 1.41 -4.80 18.33
N SER A 70 1.80 -5.13 17.10
CA SER A 70 3.14 -4.77 16.58
C SER A 70 3.17 -3.34 16.05
N ILE A 71 2.04 -2.84 15.55
CA ILE A 71 1.87 -1.44 15.14
C ILE A 71 1.87 -0.54 16.37
N ASP A 72 1.09 -0.87 17.41
CA ASP A 72 1.00 -0.09 18.65
C ASP A 72 2.39 0.11 19.27
N ARG A 73 3.16 -0.97 19.37
CA ARG A 73 4.54 -0.93 19.87
C ARG A 73 5.47 -0.08 19.00
N ALA A 74 5.25 -0.05 17.69
CA ALA A 74 6.02 0.83 16.83
C ALA A 74 5.64 2.29 17.08
N VAL A 75 4.35 2.61 17.16
CA VAL A 75 3.85 3.97 17.44
C VAL A 75 4.36 4.49 18.79
N GLU A 76 4.42 3.66 19.83
CA GLU A 76 4.99 4.03 21.13
C GLU A 76 6.46 4.50 21.05
N VAL A 77 7.22 3.96 20.10
CA VAL A 77 8.65 4.26 19.90
C VAL A 77 8.86 5.37 18.88
N PHE A 78 7.84 5.68 18.07
CA PHE A 78 7.85 6.74 17.06
C PHE A 78 6.74 7.76 17.37
N PRO A 79 7.01 8.77 18.23
CA PRO A 79 6.01 9.74 18.72
C PRO A 79 5.30 10.56 17.62
N GLU A 80 5.84 10.52 16.40
CA GLU A 80 5.40 11.28 15.24
C GLU A 80 4.80 10.37 14.16
N ALA A 81 4.30 9.17 14.52
CA ALA A 81 3.76 8.22 13.56
C ALA A 81 2.67 8.82 12.66
N ASP A 82 1.81 9.69 13.20
CA ASP A 82 0.77 10.38 12.44
C ASP A 82 1.35 11.32 11.36
N ALA A 83 2.55 11.87 11.59
CA ALA A 83 3.23 12.74 10.62
C ALA A 83 3.86 11.97 9.45
N ILE A 84 3.97 10.64 9.52
CA ILE A 84 4.54 9.82 8.45
C ILE A 84 3.77 10.01 7.15
N TYR A 85 2.43 10.01 7.22
CA TYR A 85 1.58 10.19 6.05
C TYR A 85 1.86 11.54 5.36
N GLU A 86 1.80 12.64 6.12
CA GLU A 86 2.04 14.00 5.59
C GLU A 86 3.46 14.17 5.06
N THR A 87 4.45 13.57 5.75
CA THR A 87 5.85 13.59 5.32
C THR A 87 6.04 12.83 4.01
N ASN A 88 5.40 11.67 3.86
CA ASN A 88 5.43 10.89 2.63
C ASN A 88 4.79 11.66 1.47
N MET A 89 3.60 12.25 1.67
CA MET A 89 2.95 13.06 0.65
C MET A 89 3.81 14.25 0.23
N THR A 90 4.38 14.97 1.20
CA THR A 90 5.26 16.12 0.94
C THR A 90 6.51 15.70 0.17
N THR A 91 7.10 14.56 0.55
CA THR A 91 8.25 13.97 -0.14
C THR A 91 7.90 13.60 -1.57
N MET A 92 6.76 12.93 -1.80
CA MET A 92 6.31 12.55 -3.13
C MET A 92 5.99 13.76 -4.01
N ARG A 93 5.36 14.81 -3.46
CA ARG A 93 5.12 16.07 -4.18
C ARG A 93 6.43 16.76 -4.58
N ARG A 94 7.43 16.79 -3.69
CA ARG A 94 8.75 17.36 -3.98
C ARG A 94 9.50 16.54 -5.04
N LEU A 95 9.41 15.22 -4.97
CA LEU A 95 10.05 14.31 -5.92
C LEU A 95 9.40 14.41 -7.31
N GLY A 96 8.07 14.52 -7.35
CA GLY A 96 7.28 14.51 -8.57
C GLY A 96 7.36 13.17 -9.33
N VAL A 97 6.59 13.06 -10.41
CA VAL A 97 6.57 11.84 -11.24
C VAL A 97 7.93 11.59 -11.91
N GLN A 98 8.62 12.67 -12.31
CA GLN A 98 9.94 12.54 -12.93
C GLN A 98 10.96 11.95 -11.94
N GLY A 99 11.09 12.55 -10.74
CA GLY A 99 12.03 12.06 -9.74
C GLY A 99 11.72 10.62 -9.31
N TRP A 100 10.44 10.25 -9.25
CA TRP A 100 10.07 8.85 -8.96
C TRP A 100 10.55 7.89 -10.05
N ARG A 101 10.40 8.24 -11.34
CA ARG A 101 10.86 7.40 -12.45
C ARG A 101 12.37 7.24 -12.44
N GLU A 102 13.11 8.28 -12.07
CA GLU A 102 14.58 8.25 -11.97
C GLU A 102 15.10 7.32 -10.86
N LEU A 103 14.27 6.99 -9.86
CA LEU A 103 14.63 5.99 -8.83
C LEU A 103 14.68 4.56 -9.37
N ASP A 104 14.05 4.27 -10.50
CA ASP A 104 14.00 2.94 -11.14
C ASP A 104 13.57 1.80 -10.19
N VAL A 105 12.65 2.11 -9.27
CA VAL A 105 12.13 1.18 -8.24
C VAL A 105 10.94 0.32 -8.74
N GLY A 106 10.87 0.10 -10.06
CA GLY A 106 9.82 -0.70 -10.69
C GLY A 106 9.85 -2.18 -10.27
N ALA A 107 8.90 -2.96 -10.77
CA ALA A 107 8.98 -4.41 -10.63
C ALA A 107 10.30 -4.90 -11.21
N SER A 108 11.11 -5.57 -10.39
CA SER A 108 12.27 -6.30 -10.88
C SER A 108 11.74 -7.26 -11.93
N GLN A 109 11.99 -6.96 -13.21
CA GLN A 109 11.64 -7.84 -14.32
C GLN A 109 12.34 -9.17 -14.01
N GLY A 110 11.57 -10.16 -13.52
CA GLY A 110 12.07 -11.50 -13.40
C GLY A 110 12.50 -11.89 -14.80
N SER A 111 13.80 -12.07 -15.00
CA SER A 111 14.37 -12.48 -16.27
C SER A 111 13.66 -13.75 -16.70
N SER A 112 12.70 -13.61 -17.60
CA SER A 112 12.15 -14.70 -18.38
C SER A 112 13.19 -15.00 -19.44
N GLN A 113 14.12 -15.90 -19.10
CA GLN A 113 14.86 -16.71 -20.05
C GLN A 113 14.36 -18.14 -19.91
#